data_AF-A0ABD7XGC2-F1
#
_entry.id   AF-A0ABD7XGC2-F1
#
_cell.length_a   1.000
_cell.length_b   1.000
_cell.length_c   1.000
_cell.angle_alpha   90.00
_cell.angle_beta   90.00
_cell.angle_gamma   90.00
#
_symmetry.space_group_name_H-M   'P 1'
#
loop_
_entity.id
_entity.type
_entity.pdbx_description
1 polymer ?
#
loop_
_entity_poly.entity_id
_entity_poly.type
_entity_poly.pdbx_seq_one_letter_code
_entity_poly.pdbx_strand_id
1 'polypeptide(L)'
;MPYLTNKEVQIISFLIKDGIKAFDFRGGFSDCWFTEKESNELANKIEKLSDVILERDRDEFWYENEDNDRIHHLKILPEYFEAVVSGNKCFEIRKNDRGYKVGDILRLNEYEDGKYTGNFHVAEITYITDYAQQDGYVVLGIK
;
A
#
# COMPACT_ATOMS: atom_id res chain seq x y z
N MET A 1 23.04 -2.00 -16.06
CA MET A 1 21.99 -1.03 -15.69
C MET A 1 21.20 -1.66 -14.56
N PRO A 2 20.97 -1.01 -13.41
CA PRO A 2 20.19 -1.64 -12.37
C PRO A 2 18.75 -1.67 -12.87
N TYR A 3 18.29 -2.86 -13.24
CA TYR A 3 16.89 -3.09 -13.52
C TYR A 3 16.15 -2.99 -12.19
N LEU A 4 15.03 -2.28 -12.18
CA LEU A 4 14.12 -2.28 -11.04
C LEU A 4 13.74 -3.72 -10.72
N THR A 5 13.81 -4.07 -9.45
CA THR A 5 13.33 -5.35 -8.95
C THR A 5 11.81 -5.44 -9.17
N ASN A 6 11.27 -6.66 -9.28
CA ASN A 6 9.82 -6.86 -9.40
C ASN A 6 9.05 -6.19 -8.25
N LYS A 7 9.64 -6.13 -7.05
CA LYS A 7 9.13 -5.39 -5.89
C LYS A 7 8.97 -3.89 -6.17
N GLU A 8 10.00 -3.27 -6.73
CA GLU A 8 9.97 -1.84 -7.08
C GLU A 8 8.94 -1.56 -8.19
N VAL A 9 8.83 -2.44 -9.19
CA VAL A 9 7.85 -2.30 -10.27
C VAL A 9 6.41 -2.43 -9.76
N GLN A 10 6.12 -3.39 -8.88
CA GLN A 10 4.78 -3.55 -8.30
C GLN A 10 4.39 -2.38 -7.40
N ILE A 11 5.32 -1.88 -6.57
CA ILE A 11 5.09 -0.69 -5.73
C ILE A 11 4.82 0.53 -6.62
N ILE A 12 5.61 0.74 -7.67
CA ILE A 12 5.40 1.84 -8.63
C ILE A 12 4.05 1.69 -9.34
N SER A 13 3.69 0.48 -9.80
CA SER A 13 2.37 0.23 -10.42
C SER A 13 1.22 0.47 -9.44
N PHE A 14 1.36 0.09 -8.17
CA PHE A 14 0.36 0.31 -7.13
C PHE A 14 0.18 1.82 -6.84
N LEU A 15 1.28 2.53 -6.64
CA LEU A 15 1.29 3.98 -6.42
C LEU A 15 0.74 4.76 -7.63
N ILE A 16 1.02 4.30 -8.86
CA ILE A 16 0.47 4.90 -10.08
C ILE A 16 -1.03 4.62 -10.19
N LYS A 17 -1.49 3.38 -9.98
CA LYS A 17 -2.92 3.03 -10.06
C LYS A 17 -3.76 3.74 -9.00
N ASP A 18 -3.25 3.89 -7.77
CA ASP A 18 -3.95 4.60 -6.69
C ASP A 18 -3.78 6.12 -6.78
N GLY A 19 -2.63 6.62 -7.26
CA GLY A 19 -2.41 8.05 -7.54
C GLY A 19 -3.28 8.57 -8.68
N ILE A 20 -3.50 7.77 -9.72
CA ILE A 20 -4.45 8.08 -10.80
C ILE A 20 -5.89 8.11 -10.27
N LYS A 21 -6.26 7.22 -9.34
CA LYS A 21 -7.60 7.24 -8.70
C LYS A 21 -7.80 8.39 -7.73
N ALA A 22 -6.76 8.83 -7.03
CA ALA A 22 -6.80 10.00 -6.15
C ALA A 22 -6.92 11.31 -6.95
N PHE A 23 -6.37 11.37 -8.16
CA PHE A 23 -6.48 12.51 -9.06
C PHE A 23 -7.91 12.75 -9.60
N ASP A 24 -8.73 11.69 -9.70
CA ASP A 24 -10.10 11.75 -10.21
C ASP A 24 -11.12 12.32 -9.19
N PHE A 25 -10.74 12.49 -7.91
CA PHE A 25 -11.62 13.08 -6.90
C PHE A 25 -10.99 14.25 -6.16
N ARG A 26 -11.39 15.45 -6.60
CA ARG A 26 -11.35 16.74 -5.88
C ARG A 26 -9.99 17.46 -5.85
N GLY A 27 -9.83 18.37 -6.82
CA GLY A 27 -9.32 19.72 -6.54
C GLY A 27 -7.83 19.85 -6.28
N GLY A 28 -7.09 20.12 -7.36
CA GLY A 28 -5.81 20.83 -7.46
C GLY A 28 -4.94 20.98 -6.22
N PHE A 29 -3.77 20.34 -6.25
CA PHE A 29 -2.60 20.79 -5.53
C PHE A 29 -1.50 21.14 -6.53
N SER A 30 -1.06 22.41 -6.50
CA SER A 30 0.16 22.87 -7.15
C SER A 30 1.34 22.04 -6.65
N ASP A 31 2.21 21.64 -7.56
CA ASP A 31 3.49 20.93 -7.35
C ASP A 31 3.49 19.41 -7.61
N CYS A 32 2.75 18.94 -8.63
CA CYS A 32 2.96 17.62 -9.21
C CYS A 32 3.86 17.69 -10.46
N TRP A 33 4.89 16.84 -10.48
CA TRP A 33 5.90 16.72 -11.55
C TRP A 33 5.42 16.00 -12.82
N PHE A 34 4.15 15.60 -12.89
CA PHE A 34 3.55 14.91 -14.04
C PHE A 34 2.08 15.30 -14.22
N THR A 35 1.67 15.48 -15.48
CA THR A 35 0.28 15.66 -15.91
C THR A 35 -0.48 14.33 -15.92
N GLU A 36 -1.82 14.37 -15.89
CA GLU A 36 -2.68 13.18 -16.01
C GLU A 36 -2.33 12.32 -17.23
N LYS A 37 -2.02 12.98 -18.35
CA LYS A 37 -1.59 12.34 -19.58
C LYS A 37 -0.27 11.59 -19.40
N GLU A 38 0.70 12.18 -18.72
CA GLU A 38 2.01 11.56 -18.47
C GLU A 38 1.90 10.38 -17.51
N SER A 39 1.06 10.49 -16.48
CA SER A 39 0.75 9.39 -15.54
C SER A 39 0.09 8.21 -16.26
N ASN A 40 -0.91 8.47 -17.11
CA ASN A 40 -1.58 7.43 -17.90
C ASN A 40 -0.65 6.79 -18.93
N GLU A 41 0.24 7.56 -19.55
CA GLU A 41 1.21 7.03 -20.50
C GLU A 41 2.25 6.15 -19.81
N LEU A 42 2.70 6.54 -18.60
CA LEU A 42 3.62 5.76 -17.79
C LEU A 42 2.96 4.46 -17.29
N ALA A 43 1.70 4.52 -16.85
CA ALA A 43 0.92 3.35 -16.46
C ALA A 43 0.80 2.35 -17.60
N ASN A 44 0.44 2.81 -18.80
CA ASN A 44 0.34 1.97 -20.00
C ASN A 44 1.70 1.39 -20.43
N LYS A 45 2.80 2.13 -20.26
CA LYS A 45 4.16 1.63 -20.53
C LYS A 45 4.56 0.54 -19.54
N ILE A 46 4.22 0.70 -18.26
CA ILE A 46 4.47 -0.29 -17.21
C ILE A 46 3.64 -1.55 -17.45
N GLU A 47 2.36 -1.42 -17.82
CA GLU A 47 1.49 -2.56 -18.12
C GLU A 47 2.01 -3.37 -19.32
N LYS A 48 2.41 -2.68 -20.40
CA LYS A 48 3.04 -3.34 -21.56
C LYS A 48 4.38 -3.99 -21.22
N LEU A 49 5.17 -3.37 -20.36
CA LEU A 49 6.44 -3.96 -19.89
C LEU A 49 6.18 -5.18 -19.00
N SER A 50 5.14 -5.13 -18.13
CA SER A 50 4.76 -6.30 -17.35
C SER A 50 4.27 -7.43 -18.24
N ASP A 51 3.46 -7.16 -19.25
CA ASP A 51 3.01 -8.18 -20.20
C ASP A 51 4.21 -8.83 -20.90
N VAL A 52 5.16 -8.04 -21.39
CA VAL A 52 6.37 -8.56 -22.06
C VAL A 52 7.27 -9.37 -21.12
N ILE A 53 7.38 -8.98 -19.85
CA ILE A 53 8.13 -9.74 -18.84
C ILE A 53 7.41 -11.07 -18.55
N LEU A 54 6.08 -11.03 -18.41
CA LEU A 54 5.24 -12.20 -18.14
C LEU A 54 5.16 -13.18 -19.33
N GLU A 55 5.23 -12.71 -20.56
CA GLU A 55 5.22 -13.58 -21.75
C GLU A 55 6.55 -14.30 -21.96
N ARG A 56 7.68 -13.74 -21.51
CA ARG A 56 9.03 -14.34 -21.65
C ARG A 56 9.33 -15.43 -20.63
N ASP A 57 8.66 -15.42 -19.49
CA ASP A 57 8.86 -16.38 -18.39
C ASP A 57 7.80 -17.51 -18.35
N ARG A 58 6.94 -17.59 -19.37
CA ARG A 58 5.74 -18.45 -19.38
C ARG A 58 6.01 -19.96 -19.36
N ASP A 59 7.24 -20.41 -19.66
CA ASP A 59 7.60 -21.83 -19.72
C ASP A 59 8.39 -22.34 -18.50
N GLU A 60 8.76 -21.49 -17.52
CA GLU A 60 9.58 -21.95 -16.38
C GLU A 60 9.33 -21.26 -15.03
N PHE A 61 8.16 -20.62 -14.79
CA PHE A 61 7.93 -20.03 -13.47
C PHE A 61 6.47 -20.03 -13.00
N TRP A 62 6.18 -20.95 -12.08
CA TRP A 62 5.03 -20.87 -11.19
C TRP A 62 5.33 -19.80 -10.13
N TYR A 63 4.99 -18.53 -10.38
CA TYR A 63 4.90 -17.55 -9.29
C TYR A 63 3.53 -17.71 -8.65
N GLU A 64 3.47 -18.41 -7.52
CA GLU A 64 2.40 -18.15 -6.56
C GLU A 64 2.46 -16.65 -6.21
N ASN A 65 1.31 -15.98 -6.26
CA ASN A 65 1.18 -14.55 -5.95
C ASN A 65 1.41 -14.30 -4.44
N GLU A 66 2.63 -14.52 -3.94
CA GLU A 66 2.99 -14.32 -2.52
C GLU A 66 2.97 -12.85 -2.09
N ASP A 67 3.08 -11.90 -3.03
CA ASP A 67 3.20 -10.47 -2.70
C ASP A 67 1.85 -9.77 -2.43
N ASN A 68 0.72 -10.37 -2.79
CA ASN A 68 -0.60 -9.83 -2.43
C ASN A 68 -0.96 -10.11 -0.95
N ASP A 69 -0.37 -11.16 -0.35
CA ASP A 69 -0.61 -11.54 1.04
C ASP A 69 0.15 -10.67 2.05
N ARG A 70 1.12 -9.87 1.59
CA ARG A 70 1.91 -8.96 2.44
C ARG A 70 1.27 -7.59 2.64
N ILE A 71 0.24 -7.24 1.86
CA ILE A 71 -0.39 -5.92 1.91
C ILE A 71 -1.77 -6.03 2.55
N HIS A 72 -1.91 -5.44 3.73
CA HIS A 72 -3.15 -5.47 4.51
C HIS A 72 -3.93 -4.16 4.38
N HIS A 73 -5.09 -4.22 3.73
CA HIS A 73 -6.00 -3.07 3.62
C HIS A 73 -6.86 -2.96 4.88
N LEU A 74 -6.63 -1.89 5.66
CA LEU A 74 -7.28 -1.70 6.95
C LEU A 74 -8.02 -0.36 6.99
N LYS A 75 -9.15 -0.32 7.69
CA LYS A 75 -9.85 0.93 8.02
C LYS A 75 -9.20 1.59 9.23
N ILE A 76 -9.19 2.92 9.26
CA ILE A 76 -8.76 3.73 10.40
C ILE A 76 -9.68 4.97 10.50
N LEU A 77 -10.04 5.37 11.71
CA LEU A 77 -10.86 6.57 11.94
C LEU A 77 -10.02 7.83 11.76
N PRO A 78 -10.62 8.98 11.38
CA PRO A 78 -9.88 10.22 11.11
C PRO A 78 -8.93 10.65 12.23
N GLU A 79 -9.36 10.57 13.50
CA GLU A 79 -8.54 10.95 14.65
C GLU A 79 -7.23 10.16 14.78
N TYR A 80 -7.25 8.86 14.45
CA TYR A 80 -6.04 8.02 14.47
C TYR A 80 -5.26 8.13 13.17
N PHE A 81 -5.95 8.34 12.05
CA PHE A 81 -5.31 8.57 10.75
C PHE A 81 -4.39 9.78 10.82
N GLU A 82 -4.90 10.91 11.31
CA GLU A 82 -4.11 12.14 11.48
C GLU A 82 -2.93 11.92 12.46
N ALA A 83 -3.14 11.17 13.54
CA ALA A 83 -2.07 10.86 14.48
C ALA A 83 -0.96 10.00 13.85
N VAL A 84 -1.30 9.07 12.96
CA VAL A 84 -0.32 8.25 12.21
C VAL A 84 0.40 9.11 11.18
N VAL A 85 -0.33 9.88 10.36
CA VAL A 85 0.24 10.73 9.30
C VAL A 85 1.18 11.80 9.87
N SER A 86 0.83 12.39 11.02
CA SER A 86 1.69 13.35 11.72
C SER A 86 2.90 12.71 12.42
N GLY A 87 2.98 11.38 12.47
CA GLY A 87 4.05 10.64 13.14
C GLY A 87 3.93 10.60 14.67
N ASN A 88 2.87 11.15 15.26
CA ASN A 88 2.62 11.12 16.70
C ASN A 88 2.23 9.70 17.18
N LYS A 89 1.68 8.88 16.29
CA LYS A 89 1.28 7.49 16.52
C LYS A 89 2.04 6.56 15.59
N CYS A 90 3.08 5.90 16.12
CA CYS A 90 3.92 4.96 15.38
C CYS A 90 3.52 3.48 15.59
N PHE A 91 2.25 3.20 15.92
CA PHE A 91 1.78 1.82 16.15
C PHE A 91 0.30 1.65 15.81
N GLU A 92 -0.11 0.41 15.52
CA GLU A 92 -1.50 -0.03 15.38
C GLU A 92 -1.82 -1.16 16.36
N ILE A 93 -3.05 -1.22 16.88
CA ILE A 93 -3.51 -2.36 17.71
C ILE A 93 -4.59 -3.10 16.93
N ARG A 94 -4.39 -4.39 16.68
CA ARG A 94 -5.27 -5.19 15.80
C ARG A 94 -5.46 -6.59 16.33
N LYS A 95 -6.61 -7.18 16.00
CA LYS A 95 -6.77 -8.64 16.09
C LYS A 95 -5.85 -9.28 15.05
N ASN A 96 -5.06 -10.28 15.43
CA ASN A 96 -4.16 -10.98 14.53
C ASN A 96 -4.87 -12.09 13.74
N ASP A 97 -5.97 -11.75 13.07
CA ASP A 97 -6.77 -12.66 12.22
C ASP A 97 -6.25 -12.77 10.79
N ARG A 98 -5.20 -12.01 10.45
CA ARG A 98 -4.52 -12.00 9.14
C ARG A 98 -3.11 -12.59 9.19
N GLY A 99 -2.64 -13.01 10.36
CA GLY A 99 -1.30 -13.55 10.54
C GLY A 99 -0.21 -12.52 10.20
N TYR A 100 -0.34 -11.29 10.71
CA TYR A 100 0.59 -10.18 10.46
C TYR A 100 2.04 -10.58 10.75
N LYS A 101 2.96 -10.15 9.88
CA LYS A 101 4.40 -10.37 10.01
C LYS A 101 5.17 -9.07 9.93
N VAL A 102 6.35 -9.04 10.55
CA VAL A 102 7.32 -7.96 10.34
C VAL A 102 7.71 -7.93 8.86
N GLY A 103 7.72 -6.73 8.27
CA GLY A 103 7.92 -6.50 6.85
C GLY A 103 6.64 -6.47 6.02
N ASP A 104 5.47 -6.82 6.59
CA ASP A 104 4.19 -6.61 5.93
C ASP A 104 3.88 -5.11 5.81
N ILE A 105 3.05 -4.77 4.83
CA ILE A 105 2.62 -3.40 4.55
C ILE A 105 1.18 -3.21 5.01
N LEU A 106 0.93 -2.16 5.79
CA LEU A 106 -0.41 -1.70 6.12
C LEU A 106 -0.80 -0.56 5.21
N ARG A 107 -1.89 -0.74 4.45
CA ARG A 107 -2.59 0.37 3.80
C ARG A 107 -3.74 0.81 4.69
N LEU A 108 -3.51 1.87 5.46
CA LEU A 108 -4.47 2.47 6.38
C LEU A 108 -5.38 3.43 5.61
N ASN A 109 -6.66 3.08 5.48
CA ASN A 109 -7.65 3.81 4.71
C ASN A 109 -8.56 4.58 5.66
N GLU A 110 -8.56 5.89 5.54
CA GLU A 110 -9.40 6.73 6.37
C GLU A 110 -10.89 6.44 6.06
N TYR A 111 -11.64 6.17 7.14
CA TYR A 111 -13.02 5.72 7.07
C TYR A 111 -13.86 6.45 8.12
N GLU A 112 -14.89 7.16 7.67
CA GLU A 112 -15.76 7.99 8.49
C GLU A 112 -17.21 7.81 8.02
N ASP A 113 -18.17 7.76 8.96
CA ASP A 113 -19.60 7.69 8.67
C ASP A 113 -20.01 6.60 7.65
N GLY A 114 -19.37 5.43 7.74
CA GLY A 114 -19.71 4.30 6.89
C GLY A 114 -19.15 4.37 5.45
N LYS A 115 -18.28 5.34 5.15
CA LYS A 115 -17.66 5.52 3.83
C LYS A 115 -16.14 5.77 3.94
N TYR A 116 -15.42 5.42 2.88
CA TYR A 116 -14.03 5.84 2.72
C TYR A 116 -13.98 7.31 2.30
N THR A 117 -13.07 8.08 2.90
CA THR A 117 -12.89 9.50 2.53
C THR A 117 -12.12 9.67 1.22
N GLY A 118 -11.29 8.67 0.90
CA GLY A 118 -10.32 8.66 -0.21
C GLY A 118 -8.87 8.78 0.27
N ASN A 119 -8.66 9.27 1.50
CA ASN A 119 -7.32 9.38 2.07
C ASN A 119 -6.79 8.02 2.52
N PHE A 120 -5.49 7.81 2.34
CA PHE A 120 -4.81 6.63 2.84
C PHE A 120 -3.36 6.93 3.22
N HIS A 121 -2.79 6.07 4.04
CA HIS A 121 -1.39 6.10 4.43
C HIS A 121 -0.84 4.68 4.37
N VAL A 122 0.40 4.54 3.91
CA VAL A 122 1.09 3.26 3.77
C VAL A 122 2.22 3.22 4.77
N ALA A 123 2.25 2.18 5.60
CA ALA A 123 3.30 1.99 6.60
C ALA A 123 3.76 0.53 6.64
N GLU A 124 5.04 0.31 6.94
CA GLU A 124 5.61 -1.03 7.10
C GLU A 124 5.53 -1.47 8.56
N ILE A 125 5.17 -2.72 8.83
CA ILE A 125 5.25 -3.31 10.17
C ILE A 125 6.72 -3.58 10.51
N THR A 126 7.26 -2.84 11.46
CA THR A 126 8.66 -2.97 11.92
C THR A 126 8.81 -3.79 13.20
N TYR A 127 7.71 -3.96 13.96
CA TYR A 127 7.70 -4.70 15.22
C TYR A 127 6.32 -5.27 15.51
N ILE A 128 6.25 -6.44 16.16
CA ILE A 128 4.99 -7.06 16.61
C ILE A 128 5.16 -7.57 18.03
N THR A 129 4.17 -7.34 18.89
CA THR A 129 4.09 -7.94 20.23
C THR A 129 2.65 -8.20 20.63
N ASP A 130 2.42 -9.27 21.38
CA ASP A 130 1.16 -9.61 22.05
C ASP A 130 1.21 -9.31 23.56
N TYR A 131 2.31 -8.70 24.05
CA TYR A 131 2.51 -8.46 25.47
C TYR A 131 1.38 -7.61 26.07
N ALA A 132 0.74 -8.17 27.11
CA ALA A 132 -0.38 -7.56 27.82
C ALA A 132 -1.57 -7.14 26.94
N GLN A 133 -1.74 -7.77 25.77
CA GLN A 133 -2.92 -7.59 24.92
C GLN A 133 -4.04 -8.57 25.30
N GLN A 134 -5.25 -8.28 24.83
CA GLN A 134 -6.36 -9.25 24.88
C GLN A 134 -6.05 -10.44 23.97
N ASP A 135 -6.69 -11.59 24.23
CA ASP A 135 -6.46 -12.81 23.45
C ASP A 135 -6.68 -12.58 21.94
N GLY A 136 -5.68 -12.99 21.15
CA GLY A 136 -5.67 -12.79 19.70
C GLY A 136 -5.43 -11.35 19.22
N TYR A 137 -5.07 -10.40 20.08
CA TYR A 137 -4.69 -9.04 19.70
C TYR A 137 -3.17 -8.82 19.75
N VAL A 138 -2.67 -7.95 18.88
CA VAL A 138 -1.26 -7.57 18.77
C VAL A 138 -1.12 -6.06 18.64
N VAL A 139 0.03 -5.54 19.10
CA VAL A 139 0.52 -4.20 18.78
C VAL A 139 1.52 -4.33 17.64
N LEU A 140 1.29 -3.58 16.58
CA LEU A 140 2.12 -3.49 15.38
C LEU A 140 2.87 -2.15 15.43
N GLY A 141 4.18 -2.15 15.61
CA GLY A 141 5.01 -0.96 15.41
C GLY A 141 5.13 -0.67 13.92
N ILE A 142 4.93 0.59 13.51
CA ILE A 142 4.88 0.98 12.09
C ILE A 142 5.80 2.17 11.77
N LYS A 143 6.31 2.21 10.54
CA LYS A 143 7.18 3.27 10.02
C LYS A 143 6.86 3.60 8.56
#